data_AF-A0A453Q6M3-F1
#
_entry.id   AF-A0A453Q6M3-F1
#
_cell.length_a   1.000
_cell.length_b   1.000
_cell.length_c   1.000
_cell.angle_alpha   90.00
_cell.angle_beta   90.00
_cell.angle_gamma   90.00
#
_symmetry.space_group_name_H-M   'P 1'
#
loop_
_entity.id
_entity.type
_entity.pdbx_description
1 polymer ?
#
loop_
_entity_poly.entity_id
_entity_poly.type
_entity_poly.pdbx_seq_one_letter_code
_entity_poly.pdbx_strand_id
1 'polypeptide(L)'
;PVDLSEGVLKATCMQALGQAIDVQLGLAIDSPKATLAVKRRLACEMVKCWQQAHESIADIPLLDGWGEKHRLFVKWKHMEAKAAAYYYHGLILDEGNTEKSHRAAVAALQSAEESLRESRAVCEAFHTASPFSRQSTYIIKNKNCH
;
A
#
# COMPACT_ATOMS: atom_id res chain seq x y z
N PRO A 1 -13.16 -21.43 -11.60
CA PRO A 1 -13.48 -20.77 -10.31
C PRO A 1 -13.27 -19.25 -10.47
N VAL A 2 -14.11 -18.41 -9.88
CA VAL A 2 -13.99 -16.94 -10.00
C VAL A 2 -12.65 -16.43 -9.42
N ASP A 3 -12.14 -17.10 -8.39
CA ASP A 3 -10.87 -16.82 -7.71
C ASP A 3 -9.62 -17.11 -8.56
N LEU A 4 -9.79 -17.78 -9.70
CA LEU A 4 -8.71 -18.09 -10.65
C LEU A 4 -8.86 -17.30 -11.96
N SER A 5 -9.67 -16.23 -11.96
CA SER A 5 -9.72 -15.31 -13.08
C SER A 5 -8.37 -14.62 -13.29
N GLU A 6 -8.08 -14.24 -14.54
CA GLU A 6 -6.81 -13.63 -14.92
C GLU A 6 -6.48 -12.39 -14.08
N GLY A 7 -7.47 -11.52 -13.84
CA GLY A 7 -7.30 -10.32 -13.03
C GLY A 7 -6.94 -10.62 -11.57
N VAL A 8 -7.57 -11.65 -10.95
CA VAL A 8 -7.23 -12.08 -9.58
C VAL A 8 -5.81 -12.64 -9.51
N LEU A 9 -5.42 -13.48 -10.47
CA LEU A 9 -4.07 -14.04 -10.53
C LEU A 9 -3.01 -12.95 -10.73
N LYS A 10 -3.26 -12.01 -11.66
CA LYS A 10 -2.36 -10.88 -11.91
C LYS A 10 -2.23 -9.98 -10.69
N ALA A 11 -3.34 -9.65 -10.01
CA ALA A 11 -3.28 -8.88 -8.78
C ALA A 11 -2.54 -9.60 -7.67
N THR A 12 -2.71 -10.92 -7.55
CA THR A 12 -1.97 -11.73 -6.56
C THR A 12 -0.47 -11.73 -6.83
N CYS A 13 -0.06 -11.91 -8.09
CA CYS A 13 1.34 -11.81 -8.49
C CYS A 13 1.93 -10.42 -8.18
N MET A 14 1.21 -9.36 -8.52
CA MET A 14 1.66 -7.99 -8.26
C MET A 14 1.69 -7.65 -6.76
N GLN A 15 0.74 -8.17 -5.98
CA GLN A 15 0.75 -8.07 -4.52
C GLN A 15 1.99 -8.74 -3.92
N ALA A 16 2.28 -9.98 -4.33
CA ALA A 16 3.45 -10.72 -3.83
C ALA A 16 4.76 -9.97 -4.14
N LEU A 17 4.87 -9.41 -5.36
CA LEU A 17 6.02 -8.58 -5.73
C LEU A 17 6.09 -7.29 -4.90
N GLY A 18 4.96 -6.60 -4.72
CA GLY A 18 4.87 -5.39 -3.88
C GLY A 18 5.32 -5.65 -2.45
N GLN A 19 4.90 -6.77 -1.85
CA GLN A 19 5.32 -7.19 -0.51
C GLN A 19 6.82 -7.53 -0.44
N ALA A 20 7.37 -8.19 -1.46
CA ALA A 20 8.80 -8.48 -1.53
C ALA A 20 9.64 -7.20 -1.63
N ILE A 21 9.15 -6.18 -2.33
CA ILE A 21 9.81 -4.87 -2.42
C ILE A 21 9.70 -4.12 -1.08
N ASP A 22 8.57 -4.21 -0.37
CA ASP A 22 8.39 -3.63 0.97
C ASP A 22 9.46 -4.16 1.95
N VAL A 23 9.69 -5.48 1.94
CA VAL A 23 10.79 -6.10 2.71
C VAL A 23 12.16 -5.57 2.29
N GLN A 24 12.44 -5.48 0.98
CA GLN A 24 13.71 -4.91 0.50
C GLN A 24 13.90 -3.45 0.91
N LEU A 25 12.82 -2.66 0.92
CA LEU A 25 12.85 -1.28 1.38
C LEU A 25 13.14 -1.21 2.88
N GLY A 26 12.52 -2.07 3.69
CA GLY A 26 12.85 -2.21 5.12
C GLY A 26 14.33 -2.50 5.34
N LEU A 27 14.89 -3.48 4.63
CA LEU A 27 16.33 -3.79 4.68
C LEU A 27 17.21 -2.63 4.22
N ALA A 28 16.77 -1.86 3.23
CA ALA A 28 17.48 -0.66 2.79
C ALA A 28 17.41 0.47 3.83
N ILE A 29 16.33 0.61 4.58
CA ILE A 29 16.20 1.58 5.67
C ILE A 29 17.26 1.33 6.74
N ASP A 30 17.41 0.06 7.14
CA ASP A 30 18.34 -0.37 8.19
C ASP A 30 19.82 -0.41 7.72
N SER A 31 20.05 -0.30 6.42
CA SER A 31 21.39 -0.36 5.84
C SER A 31 22.07 1.02 5.77
N PRO A 32 23.22 1.24 6.43
CA PRO A 32 23.96 2.49 6.32
C PRO A 32 24.57 2.72 4.93
N LYS A 33 24.61 1.68 4.08
CA LYS A 33 25.13 1.75 2.72
C LYS A 33 24.05 2.12 1.69
N ALA A 34 22.77 2.06 2.04
CA ALA A 34 21.69 2.32 1.10
C ALA A 34 21.38 3.83 1.05
N THR A 35 21.59 4.44 -0.11
CA THR A 35 21.33 5.86 -0.32
C THR A 35 19.83 6.16 -0.40
N LEU A 36 19.46 7.43 -0.23
CA LEU A 36 18.07 7.89 -0.43
C LEU A 36 17.56 7.55 -1.83
N ALA A 37 18.41 7.63 -2.85
CA ALA A 37 18.06 7.26 -4.22
C ALA A 37 17.65 5.79 -4.36
N VAL A 38 18.33 4.88 -3.65
CA VAL A 38 17.95 3.45 -3.60
C VAL A 38 16.58 3.28 -2.95
N LYS A 39 16.36 3.92 -1.79
CA LYS A 39 15.08 3.86 -1.06
C LYS A 39 13.92 4.41 -1.90
N ARG A 40 14.12 5.56 -2.57
CA ARG A 40 13.15 6.13 -3.51
C ARG A 40 12.85 5.19 -4.68
N ARG A 41 13.87 4.56 -5.27
CA ARG A 41 13.68 3.63 -6.40
C ARG A 41 12.81 2.45 -5.98
N LEU A 42 13.13 1.80 -4.85
CA LEU A 42 12.33 0.70 -4.32
C LEU A 42 10.88 1.14 -4.04
N ALA A 43 10.68 2.29 -3.41
CA ALA A 43 9.33 2.82 -3.18
C ALA A 43 8.56 3.07 -4.50
N CYS A 44 9.21 3.61 -5.54
CA CYS A 44 8.60 3.78 -6.85
C CYS A 44 8.28 2.45 -7.56
N GLU A 45 9.14 1.44 -7.43
CA GLU A 45 8.87 0.08 -7.93
C GLU A 45 7.67 -0.54 -7.20
N MET A 46 7.58 -0.34 -5.88
CA MET A 46 6.43 -0.75 -5.07
C MET A 46 5.12 -0.07 -5.52
N VAL A 47 5.13 1.24 -5.77
CA VAL A 47 3.98 1.98 -6.33
C VAL A 47 3.48 1.34 -7.63
N LYS A 48 4.40 1.03 -8.55
CA LYS A 48 4.03 0.41 -9.84
C LYS A 48 3.40 -0.97 -9.67
N CYS A 49 3.88 -1.77 -8.72
CA CYS A 49 3.31 -3.09 -8.45
C CYS A 49 1.89 -2.97 -7.89
N TRP A 50 1.69 -2.12 -6.87
CA TRP A 50 0.36 -1.96 -6.27
C TRP A 50 -0.65 -1.29 -7.20
N GLN A 51 -0.22 -0.36 -8.05
CA GLN A 51 -1.07 0.21 -9.10
C GLN A 51 -1.55 -0.85 -10.08
N GLN A 52 -0.64 -1.71 -10.58
CA GLN A 52 -1.01 -2.81 -11.46
C GLN A 52 -1.91 -3.84 -10.77
N ALA A 53 -1.69 -4.10 -9.47
CA ALA A 53 -2.57 -4.95 -8.68
C ALA A 53 -3.98 -4.36 -8.62
N HIS A 54 -4.10 -3.06 -8.33
CA HIS A 54 -5.37 -2.35 -8.23
C HIS A 54 -6.13 -2.37 -9.56
N GLU A 55 -5.47 -2.04 -10.67
CA GLU A 55 -6.05 -2.06 -12.02
C GLU A 55 -6.55 -3.45 -12.41
N SER A 56 -5.84 -4.50 -12.00
CA SER A 56 -6.19 -5.88 -12.36
C SER A 56 -7.48 -6.38 -11.68
N ILE A 57 -7.92 -5.74 -10.59
CA ILE A 57 -9.14 -6.11 -9.84
C ILE A 57 -10.21 -5.00 -9.86
N ALA A 58 -10.00 -3.92 -10.61
CA ALA A 58 -10.92 -2.78 -10.63
C ALA A 58 -12.31 -3.13 -11.18
N ASP A 59 -12.35 -4.00 -12.19
CA ASP A 59 -13.57 -4.36 -12.93
C ASP A 59 -14.08 -5.77 -12.62
N ILE A 60 -13.47 -6.46 -11.65
CA ILE A 60 -13.91 -7.80 -11.27
C ILE A 60 -15.16 -7.67 -10.37
N PRO A 61 -16.27 -8.35 -10.71
CA PRO A 61 -17.45 -8.39 -9.84
C PRO A 61 -17.08 -8.94 -8.47
N LEU A 62 -17.27 -8.13 -7.42
CA LEU A 62 -17.01 -8.51 -6.04
C LEU A 62 -18.22 -9.30 -5.55
N LEU A 63 -18.20 -10.61 -5.80
CA LEU A 63 -19.33 -11.49 -5.45
C LEU A 63 -19.45 -11.72 -3.95
N ASP A 64 -18.44 -11.32 -3.15
CA ASP A 64 -18.44 -11.45 -1.70
C ASP A 64 -17.62 -10.35 -1.00
N GLY A 65 -17.63 -10.37 0.34
CA GLY A 65 -16.85 -9.42 1.16
C GLY A 65 -15.33 -9.58 1.03
N TRP A 66 -14.83 -10.75 0.59
CA TRP A 66 -13.39 -10.97 0.43
C TRP A 66 -12.82 -10.11 -0.70
N GLY A 67 -13.53 -9.99 -1.81
CA GLY A 67 -13.12 -9.15 -2.93
C GLY A 67 -12.99 -7.68 -2.53
N GLU A 68 -13.99 -7.13 -1.84
CA GLU A 68 -13.95 -5.72 -1.38
C GLU A 68 -12.83 -5.51 -0.36
N LYS A 69 -12.65 -6.46 0.57
CA LYS A 69 -11.56 -6.42 1.52
C LYS A 69 -10.19 -6.45 0.83
N HIS A 70 -10.02 -7.24 -0.23
CA HIS A 70 -8.79 -7.28 -1.02
C HIS A 70 -8.52 -5.95 -1.73
N ARG A 71 -9.54 -5.31 -2.32
CA ARG A 71 -9.40 -3.96 -2.92
C ARG A 71 -8.94 -2.92 -1.91
N LEU A 72 -9.52 -2.92 -0.71
CA LEU A 72 -9.10 -2.03 0.36
C LEU A 72 -7.65 -2.28 0.76
N PHE A 73 -7.21 -3.55 0.86
CA PHE A 73 -5.81 -3.88 1.13
C PHE A 73 -4.86 -3.33 0.07
N VAL A 74 -5.16 -3.59 -1.20
CA VAL A 74 -4.34 -3.15 -2.33
C VAL A 74 -4.30 -1.61 -2.39
N LYS A 75 -5.43 -0.94 -2.19
CA LYS A 75 -5.49 0.54 -2.15
C LYS A 75 -4.68 1.09 -0.98
N TRP A 76 -4.82 0.53 0.22
CA TRP A 76 -4.03 0.93 1.38
C TRP A 76 -2.54 0.84 1.08
N LYS A 77 -2.07 -0.32 0.60
CA LYS A 77 -0.65 -0.53 0.29
C LYS A 77 -0.14 0.34 -0.85
N HIS A 78 -0.97 0.63 -1.85
CA HIS A 78 -0.62 1.60 -2.89
C HIS A 78 -0.38 2.99 -2.33
N MET A 79 -1.25 3.49 -1.45
CA MET A 79 -1.11 4.82 -0.85
C MET A 79 0.09 4.90 0.10
N GLU A 80 0.37 3.83 0.85
CA GLU A 80 1.58 3.70 1.67
C GLU A 80 2.86 3.76 0.82
N ALA A 81 2.88 3.08 -0.33
CA ALA A 81 3.99 3.14 -1.28
C ALA A 81 4.17 4.54 -1.89
N LYS A 82 3.08 5.23 -2.22
CA LYS A 82 3.13 6.62 -2.72
C LYS A 82 3.70 7.55 -1.67
N ALA A 83 3.27 7.42 -0.41
CA ALA A 83 3.81 8.20 0.69
C ALA A 83 5.33 8.02 0.82
N ALA A 84 5.81 6.78 0.81
CA ALA A 84 7.24 6.48 0.87
C ALA A 84 8.02 7.06 -0.32
N ALA A 85 7.48 6.93 -1.54
CA ALA A 85 8.13 7.44 -2.75
C ALA A 85 8.28 8.97 -2.72
N TYR A 86 7.21 9.70 -2.33
CA TYR A 86 7.26 11.15 -2.18
C TYR A 86 8.15 11.59 -1.02
N TYR A 87 8.13 10.86 0.10
CA TYR A 87 8.98 11.16 1.25
C TYR A 87 10.47 11.13 0.86
N TYR A 88 10.94 10.02 0.29
CA TYR A 88 12.34 9.93 -0.15
C TYR A 88 12.67 10.89 -1.28
N HIS A 89 11.69 11.23 -2.14
CA HIS A 89 11.89 12.26 -3.14
C HIS A 89 12.09 13.65 -2.52
N GLY A 90 11.29 14.00 -1.51
CA GLY A 90 11.44 15.24 -0.75
C GLY A 90 12.80 15.33 -0.08
N LEU A 91 13.26 14.27 0.58
CA LEU A 91 14.59 14.24 1.20
C LEU A 91 15.72 14.45 0.18
N ILE A 92 15.66 13.80 -0.99
CA ILE A 92 16.66 14.00 -2.06
C ILE A 92 16.65 15.43 -2.58
N LEU A 93 15.46 16.05 -2.74
CA LEU A 93 15.35 17.43 -3.19
C LEU A 93 15.93 18.40 -2.16
N ASP A 94 15.78 18.09 -0.87
CA ASP A 94 16.27 18.93 0.22
C ASP A 94 17.80 18.93 0.36
N GLU A 95 18.48 17.90 -0.15
CA GLU A 95 19.95 17.89 -0.28
C GLU A 95 20.48 18.92 -1.29
N GLY A 96 19.61 19.52 -2.12
CA GLY A 96 19.99 20.54 -3.09
C GLY A 96 20.17 21.93 -2.46
N ASN A 97 21.16 22.70 -2.91
CA ASN A 97 21.54 24.00 -2.32
C ASN A 97 20.76 25.22 -2.87
N THR A 98 19.55 25.04 -3.39
CA THR A 98 18.79 26.14 -4.01
C THR A 98 17.44 26.33 -3.34
N GLU A 99 16.97 27.57 -3.25
CA GLU A 99 15.62 27.86 -2.75
C GLU A 99 14.54 27.10 -3.55
N LYS A 100 14.77 26.91 -4.87
CA LYS A 100 13.89 26.12 -5.73
C LYS A 100 13.85 24.64 -5.33
N SER A 101 14.99 24.03 -5.00
CA SER A 101 15.06 22.62 -4.58
C SER A 101 14.38 22.43 -3.22
N HIS A 102 14.56 23.34 -2.26
CA HIS A 102 13.86 23.30 -0.98
C HIS A 102 12.33 23.48 -1.14
N ARG A 103 11.86 24.41 -1.97
CA ARG A 103 10.41 24.52 -2.25
C ARG A 103 9.84 23.25 -2.87
N ALA A 104 10.58 22.61 -3.78
CA ALA A 104 10.17 21.34 -4.36
C ALA A 104 10.17 20.21 -3.32
N ALA A 105 11.12 20.20 -2.38
CA ALA A 105 11.16 19.26 -1.27
C ALA A 105 9.92 19.40 -0.38
N VAL A 106 9.53 20.62 -0.01
CA VAL A 106 8.30 20.87 0.77
C VAL A 106 7.07 20.35 0.03
N ALA A 107 6.93 20.65 -1.27
CA ALA A 107 5.80 20.15 -2.05
C ALA A 107 5.75 18.62 -2.09
N ALA A 108 6.90 17.95 -2.28
CA ALA A 108 6.98 16.49 -2.26
C ALA A 108 6.60 15.92 -0.88
N LEU A 109 7.08 16.52 0.22
CA LEU A 109 6.73 16.09 1.57
C LEU A 109 5.24 16.30 1.89
N GLN A 110 4.62 17.37 1.37
CA GLN A 110 3.17 17.56 1.46
C GLN A 110 2.40 16.47 0.73
N SER A 111 2.82 16.08 -0.48
CA SER A 111 2.22 14.95 -1.21
C SER A 111 2.43 13.60 -0.49
N ALA A 112 3.56 13.43 0.21
CA ALA A 112 3.80 12.27 1.04
C ALA A 112 2.81 12.19 2.21
N GLU A 113 2.62 13.30 2.93
CA GLU A 113 1.70 13.41 4.06
C GLU A 113 0.24 13.16 3.62
N GLU A 114 -0.18 13.74 2.50
CA GLU A 114 -1.52 13.50 1.95
C GLU A 114 -1.74 12.02 1.64
N SER A 115 -0.76 11.39 0.98
CA SER A 115 -0.80 9.95 0.67
C SER A 115 -0.83 9.09 1.94
N LEU A 116 -0.08 9.48 2.98
CA LEU A 116 -0.07 8.79 4.26
C LEU A 116 -1.41 8.92 4.99
N ARG A 117 -2.03 10.10 4.96
CA ARG A 117 -3.36 10.32 5.54
C ARG A 117 -4.41 9.46 4.87
N GLU A 118 -4.43 9.41 3.54
CA GLU A 118 -5.35 8.52 2.81
C GLU A 118 -5.04 7.04 3.10
N SER A 119 -3.76 6.66 3.15
CA SER A 119 -3.34 5.29 3.52
C SER A 119 -3.93 4.85 4.85
N ARG A 120 -3.85 5.71 5.89
CA ARG A 120 -4.44 5.45 7.21
C ARG A 120 -5.96 5.29 7.15
N ALA A 121 -6.66 6.17 6.43
CA ALA A 121 -8.11 6.07 6.28
C ALA A 121 -8.55 4.76 5.58
N VAL A 122 -7.84 4.35 4.52
CA VAL A 122 -8.12 3.09 3.82
C VAL A 122 -7.75 1.88 4.69
N CYS A 123 -6.69 1.97 5.49
CA CYS A 123 -6.31 0.95 6.47
C CYS A 123 -7.43 0.73 7.51
N GLU A 124 -8.01 1.80 8.04
CA GLU A 124 -9.16 1.70 8.96
C GLU A 124 -10.37 1.04 8.29
N ALA A 125 -10.68 1.44 7.05
CA ALA A 125 -11.73 0.80 6.25
C ALA A 125 -11.46 -0.70 6.03
N PHE A 126 -10.22 -1.08 5.69
CA PHE A 126 -9.82 -2.48 5.52
C PHE A 126 -10.03 -3.32 6.79
N HIS A 127 -9.64 -2.78 7.95
CA HIS A 127 -9.76 -3.49 9.22
C HIS A 127 -11.23 -3.68 9.65
N THR A 128 -12.10 -2.74 9.25
CA THR A 128 -13.54 -2.78 9.55
C THR A 128 -14.38 -3.52 8.50
N ALA A 129 -13.83 -3.77 7.31
CA ALA A 129 -14.51 -4.54 6.28
C ALA A 129 -14.64 -6.03 6.63
N SER A 130 -15.81 -6.60 6.32
CA SER A 130 -16.03 -8.05 6.33
C SER A 130 -15.20 -8.70 5.22
N PRO A 131 -14.66 -9.92 5.42
CA PRO A 131 -14.71 -10.72 6.64
C PRO A 131 -13.70 -10.24 7.68
N PHE A 132 -14.11 -10.21 8.94
CA PHE A 132 -13.22 -9.86 10.05
C PHE A 132 -12.18 -10.97 10.26
N SER A 133 -10.90 -10.61 10.23
CA SER A 133 -9.79 -11.54 10.45
C SER A 133 -9.73 -12.05 11.90
N ARG A 134 -10.50 -11.44 12.82
CA ARG A 134 -10.71 -11.92 14.19
C ARG A 134 -12.20 -12.22 14.38
N GLN A 135 -12.56 -13.50 14.52
CA GLN A 135 -13.82 -13.84 15.16
C GLN A 135 -13.74 -13.36 16.61
N SER A 136 -14.60 -12.41 17.00
CA SER A 136 -14.84 -12.19 18.42
C SER A 136 -15.36 -13.49 19.00
N THR A 137 -14.60 -14.11 19.90
CA THR A 137 -14.99 -15.31 20.66
C THR A 137 -16.30 -15.13 21.43
N TYR A 138 -16.82 -13.90 21.53
CA TYR A 138 -18.13 -13.60 22.10
C TYR A 138 -19.31 -13.97 21.20
N ILE A 139 -19.17 -13.98 19.86
CA ILE A 139 -20.30 -14.25 18.96
C ILE A 139 -20.62 -15.75 18.87
N ILE A 140 -19.67 -16.63 19.19
CA ILE A 140 -19.91 -18.08 19.18
C ILE A 140 -20.78 -18.52 20.38
N LYS A 141 -20.83 -17.74 21.47
CA LYS A 141 -21.67 -18.10 22.63
C LYS A 141 -23.17 -17.77 22.45
N ASN A 142 -23.56 -16.96 21.47
CA ASN A 142 -24.95 -16.53 21.28
C ASN A 142 -25.69 -17.19 20.11
N LYS A 143 -25.10 -18.19 19.44
CA LYS A 143 -25.78 -18.95 18.36
C LYS A 143 -26.22 -20.36 18.76
N ASN A 144 -26.03 -20.77 20.02
CA ASN A 144 -26.43 -22.09 20.54
C ASN A 144 -27.56 -22.03 21.59
N CYS A 145 -28.28 -20.91 21.70
CA CYS A 145 -29.56 -20.87 22.42
C CYS A 145 -30.65 -20.43 21.44
N HIS A 146 -31.27 -21.41 20.80
CA HIS A 146 -32.72 -21.58 20.64
C HIS A 146 -33.00 -22.89 19.91
#